data_AF-A0A7Z6XCJ0-F1
#
_entry.id   AF-A0A7Z6XCJ0-F1
#
_cell.length_a   1.000
_cell.length_b   1.000
_cell.length_c   1.000
_cell.angle_alpha   90.00
_cell.angle_beta   90.00
_cell.angle_gamma   90.00
#
_symmetry.space_group_name_H-M   'P 1'
#
loop_
_entity.id
_entity.type
_entity.pdbx_description
1 polymer ?
#
loop_
_entity_poly.entity_id
_entity_poly.type
_entity_poly.pdbx_seq_one_letter_code
_entity_poly.pdbx_strand_id
1 'polypeptide(L)'
;MCPEYALRLRKQIRRGGPVILVMLLLCWMAGVRARGTVDAPALVVLAFSAGAGWALWGILCLKEAVWLGAAAHDMTWGAYRRSPARTEPDPGDESSAFLVGQMTRVEQRVSEFAAETGMAAVTFALTGGRIGSWEDASSVGSGDRGHVALGYRWLEPDRSAELPYILEHELAHLRRQDGRKRLAAGTASVTAAALCAGQLPIADAALALSGIAVAWAAYQWWGELACDRVANNRCGRETAVACWRQELDRRSAVPLLLRWGFSLLGLISHPPTRLRRVRLTSARAESTREAARAGAAVAAHLRSRGEHTE
;
A
#
# COMPACT_ATOMS: atom_id res chain seq x y z
N MET A 1 -12.07 -11.92 -21.31
CA MET A 1 -12.32 -11.10 -20.09
C MET A 1 -11.08 -10.26 -19.85
N CYS A 2 -11.19 -8.93 -19.75
CA CYS A 2 -10.01 -8.07 -19.60
C CYS A 2 -9.42 -8.25 -18.17
N PRO A 3 -8.12 -8.59 -18.01
CA PRO A 3 -7.50 -8.82 -16.70
C PRO A 3 -7.69 -7.66 -15.71
N GLU A 4 -7.84 -6.44 -16.23
CA GLU A 4 -8.13 -5.22 -15.46
C GLU A 4 -9.46 -5.30 -14.68
N TYR A 5 -10.50 -5.92 -15.24
CA TYR A 5 -11.78 -6.09 -14.56
C TYR A 5 -11.66 -7.10 -13.41
N ALA A 6 -10.87 -8.17 -13.59
CA ALA A 6 -10.60 -9.15 -12.55
C ALA A 6 -9.79 -8.55 -11.38
N LEU A 7 -8.83 -7.66 -11.67
CA LEU A 7 -8.05 -6.93 -10.67
C LEU A 7 -8.89 -5.89 -9.90
N ARG A 8 -9.80 -5.15 -10.58
CA ARG A 8 -10.71 -4.18 -9.92
C ARG A 8 -11.78 -4.85 -9.05
N LEU A 9 -12.47 -5.86 -9.57
CA LEU A 9 -13.51 -6.58 -8.82
C LEU A 9 -12.92 -7.20 -7.53
N ARG A 10 -11.65 -7.64 -7.60
CA ARG A 10 -10.93 -8.17 -6.44
C ARG A 10 -10.33 -7.13 -5.51
N LYS A 11 -9.97 -5.92 -5.99
CA LYS A 11 -9.65 -4.77 -5.12
C LYS A 11 -10.87 -4.38 -4.27
N GLN A 12 -12.08 -4.47 -4.85
CA GLN A 12 -13.35 -4.29 -4.13
C GLN A 12 -13.65 -5.44 -3.16
N ILE A 13 -13.44 -6.70 -3.53
CA ILE A 13 -13.58 -7.85 -2.61
C ILE A 13 -12.52 -7.81 -1.49
N ARG A 14 -11.30 -7.30 -1.74
CA ARG A 14 -10.28 -7.01 -0.72
C ARG A 14 -10.71 -5.92 0.28
N ARG A 15 -11.54 -4.97 -0.15
CA ARG A 15 -12.02 -3.85 0.67
C ARG A 15 -13.37 -4.15 1.35
N GLY A 16 -14.22 -5.01 0.77
CA GLY A 16 -15.57 -5.32 1.24
C GLY A 16 -15.81 -6.75 1.75
N GLY A 17 -14.87 -7.67 1.51
CA GLY A 17 -14.93 -9.05 2.03
C GLY A 17 -15.10 -9.16 3.55
N PRO A 18 -14.43 -8.33 4.39
CA PRO A 18 -14.68 -8.33 5.82
C PRO A 18 -16.09 -7.85 6.15
N VAL A 19 -16.66 -6.91 5.39
CA VAL A 19 -18.00 -6.35 5.63
C VAL A 19 -19.08 -7.37 5.33
N ILE A 20 -18.95 -8.12 4.22
CA ILE A 20 -19.89 -9.20 3.88
C ILE A 20 -19.78 -10.33 4.90
N LEU A 21 -18.56 -10.72 5.30
CA LEU A 21 -18.36 -11.75 6.31
C LEU A 21 -18.93 -11.32 7.66
N VAL A 22 -18.68 -10.08 8.10
CA VAL A 22 -19.24 -9.51 9.34
C VAL A 22 -20.77 -9.41 9.26
N MET A 23 -21.35 -8.99 8.13
CA MET A 23 -22.81 -9.00 7.96
C MET A 23 -23.40 -10.40 8.04
N LEU A 24 -22.79 -11.38 7.36
CA LEU A 24 -23.23 -12.77 7.43
C LEU A 24 -23.10 -13.33 8.85
N LEU A 25 -22.04 -12.95 9.57
CA LEU A 25 -21.84 -13.32 10.97
C LEU A 25 -22.90 -12.70 11.88
N LEU A 26 -23.20 -11.40 11.70
CA LEU A 26 -24.25 -10.69 12.46
C LEU A 26 -25.65 -11.27 12.17
N CYS A 27 -25.98 -11.54 10.90
CA CYS A 27 -27.24 -12.19 10.50
C CYS A 27 -27.37 -13.59 11.09
N TRP A 28 -26.30 -14.39 11.01
CA TRP A 28 -26.28 -15.73 11.58
C TRP A 28 -26.45 -15.70 13.09
N MET A 29 -25.75 -14.79 13.77
CA MET A 29 -25.87 -14.67 15.22
C MET A 29 -27.21 -14.13 15.70
N ALA A 30 -27.86 -13.23 14.96
CA ALA A 30 -29.24 -12.86 15.25
C ALA A 30 -30.14 -14.10 15.21
N GLY A 31 -29.92 -14.97 14.22
CA GLY A 31 -30.62 -16.26 14.10
C GLY A 31 -30.26 -17.28 15.18
N VAL A 32 -29.06 -17.21 15.75
CA VAL A 32 -28.59 -18.08 16.84
C VAL A 32 -29.11 -17.63 18.19
N ARG A 33 -29.03 -16.32 18.48
CA ARG A 33 -29.51 -15.73 19.73
C ARG A 33 -31.03 -15.85 19.87
N ALA A 34 -31.74 -15.79 18.75
CA ALA A 34 -33.18 -16.08 18.68
C ALA A 34 -33.53 -17.53 19.06
N ARG A 35 -32.57 -18.48 19.04
CA ARG A 35 -32.79 -19.91 19.34
C ARG A 35 -32.41 -20.33 20.77
N GLY A 36 -31.93 -19.40 21.59
CA GLY A 36 -31.90 -19.59 23.06
C GLY A 36 -30.64 -20.20 23.67
N THR A 37 -29.79 -20.95 22.96
CA THR A 37 -28.52 -21.43 23.53
C THR A 37 -27.52 -21.83 22.43
N VAL A 38 -26.29 -21.32 22.51
CA VAL A 38 -25.13 -21.96 21.86
C VAL A 38 -24.10 -22.22 22.93
N ASP A 39 -23.68 -23.47 23.03
CA ASP A 39 -22.65 -23.88 23.96
C ASP A 39 -21.35 -23.12 23.64
N ALA A 40 -20.73 -22.54 24.68
CA ALA A 40 -19.50 -21.76 24.53
C ALA A 40 -18.38 -22.49 23.75
N PRO A 41 -18.18 -23.81 23.89
CA PRO A 41 -17.25 -24.57 23.06
C PRO A 41 -17.58 -24.50 21.55
N ALA A 42 -18.86 -24.62 21.18
CA ALA A 42 -19.29 -24.55 19.79
C ALA A 42 -19.02 -23.16 19.20
N LEU A 43 -19.24 -22.10 19.98
CA LEU A 43 -18.93 -20.73 19.55
C LEU A 43 -17.43 -20.53 19.30
N VAL A 44 -16.58 -21.05 20.18
CA VAL A 44 -15.12 -20.97 20.02
C VAL A 44 -14.70 -21.68 18.73
N VAL A 45 -15.15 -22.91 18.50
CA VAL A 45 -14.86 -23.66 17.27
C VAL A 45 -15.29 -22.88 16.02
N LEU A 46 -16.46 -22.26 16.04
CA LEU A 46 -16.97 -21.47 14.91
C LEU A 46 -16.16 -20.20 14.68
N ALA A 47 -15.77 -19.48 15.73
CA ALA A 47 -14.94 -18.28 15.60
C ALA A 47 -13.56 -18.60 15.00
N PHE A 48 -12.92 -19.67 15.46
CA PHE A 48 -11.66 -20.15 14.88
C PHE A 48 -11.83 -20.62 13.45
N SER A 49 -12.94 -21.29 13.13
CA SER A 49 -13.27 -21.71 11.76
C SER A 49 -13.44 -20.51 10.83
N ALA A 50 -14.09 -19.43 11.28
CA ALA A 50 -14.22 -18.19 10.52
C ALA A 50 -12.84 -17.54 10.27
N GLY A 51 -11.99 -17.47 11.29
CA GLY A 51 -10.61 -16.99 11.16
C GLY A 51 -9.77 -17.84 10.20
N ALA A 52 -9.88 -19.16 10.28
CA ALA A 52 -9.20 -20.10 9.39
C ALA A 52 -9.69 -19.96 7.94
N GLY A 53 -11.00 -19.83 7.73
CA GLY A 53 -11.61 -19.56 6.43
C GLY A 53 -11.10 -18.25 5.83
N TRP A 54 -11.01 -17.18 6.64
CA TRP A 54 -10.42 -15.91 6.24
C TRP A 54 -8.94 -16.04 5.84
N ALA A 55 -8.16 -16.77 6.65
CA ALA A 55 -6.74 -17.01 6.39
C ALA A 55 -6.55 -17.74 5.05
N LEU A 56 -7.28 -18.84 4.83
CA LEU A 56 -7.21 -19.64 3.62
C LEU A 56 -7.60 -18.82 2.38
N TRP A 57 -8.74 -18.13 2.45
CA TRP A 57 -9.19 -17.24 1.37
C TRP A 57 -8.16 -16.15 1.04
N GLY A 58 -7.57 -15.54 2.08
CA GLY A 58 -6.55 -14.51 1.91
C GLY A 58 -5.25 -15.05 1.29
N ILE A 59 -4.81 -16.25 1.65
CA ILE A 59 -3.66 -16.92 1.03
C ILE A 59 -3.92 -17.14 -0.47
N LEU A 60 -5.11 -17.67 -0.82
CA LEU A 60 -5.49 -17.90 -2.21
C LEU A 60 -5.51 -16.59 -2.99
N CYS A 61 -6.15 -15.55 -2.44
CA CYS A 61 -6.17 -14.22 -3.05
C CYS A 61 -4.78 -13.62 -3.25
N LEU A 62 -3.85 -13.80 -2.30
CA LEU A 62 -2.48 -13.31 -2.43
C LEU A 62 -1.71 -14.01 -3.54
N LYS A 63 -1.76 -15.35 -3.58
CA LYS A 63 -1.13 -16.15 -4.64
C LYS A 63 -1.67 -15.80 -6.01
N GLU A 64 -2.99 -15.71 -6.10
CA GLU A 64 -3.68 -15.40 -7.34
C GLU A 64 -3.39 -13.98 -7.83
N ALA A 65 -3.33 -12.99 -6.93
CA ALA A 65 -2.99 -11.62 -7.30
C ALA A 65 -1.54 -11.50 -7.82
N VAL A 66 -0.59 -12.26 -7.26
CA VAL A 66 0.79 -12.31 -7.79
C VAL A 66 0.81 -12.97 -9.17
N TRP A 67 0.09 -14.08 -9.36
CA TRP A 67 0.02 -14.77 -10.65
C TRP A 67 -0.63 -13.91 -11.74
N LEU A 68 -1.78 -13.30 -11.44
CA LEU A 68 -2.44 -12.36 -12.35
C LEU A 68 -1.59 -11.13 -12.62
N GLY A 69 -0.83 -10.65 -11.63
CA GLY A 69 0.12 -9.57 -11.80
C GLY A 69 1.23 -9.92 -12.79
N ALA A 70 1.78 -11.13 -12.72
CA ALA A 70 2.76 -11.60 -13.70
C ALA A 70 2.15 -11.70 -15.11
N ALA A 71 0.93 -12.24 -15.24
CA ALA A 71 0.23 -12.24 -16.52
C ALA A 71 -0.02 -10.82 -17.06
N ALA A 72 -0.41 -9.88 -16.19
CA ALA A 72 -0.61 -8.48 -16.56
C ALA A 72 0.71 -7.81 -16.99
N HIS A 73 1.84 -8.13 -16.36
CA HIS A 73 3.16 -7.70 -16.78
C HIS A 73 3.44 -8.18 -18.21
N ASP A 74 3.23 -9.48 -18.48
CA ASP A 74 3.44 -10.07 -19.79
C ASP A 74 2.55 -9.46 -20.88
N MET A 75 1.31 -9.09 -20.55
CA MET A 75 0.37 -8.48 -21.49
C MET A 75 0.61 -6.98 -21.72
N THR A 76 1.29 -6.30 -20.79
CA THR A 76 1.58 -4.86 -20.88
C THR A 76 3.04 -4.65 -21.27
N TRP A 77 3.92 -4.53 -20.28
CA TRP A 77 5.33 -4.25 -20.50
C TRP A 77 6.06 -5.38 -21.24
N GLY A 78 5.79 -6.64 -20.88
CA GLY A 78 6.44 -7.79 -21.52
C GLY A 78 6.10 -7.90 -23.00
N ALA A 79 4.85 -7.65 -23.38
CA ALA A 79 4.42 -7.60 -24.78
C ALA A 79 5.05 -6.42 -25.53
N TYR A 80 5.14 -5.26 -24.87
CA TYR A 80 5.80 -4.09 -25.43
C TYR A 80 7.28 -4.35 -25.71
N ARG A 81 8.01 -4.90 -24.75
CA ARG A 81 9.44 -5.25 -24.84
C ARG A 81 9.73 -6.30 -25.92
N ARG A 82 8.80 -7.21 -26.17
CA ARG A 82 8.94 -8.27 -27.20
C ARG A 82 8.68 -7.78 -28.62
N SER A 83 8.25 -6.52 -28.82
CA SER A 83 7.93 -5.96 -30.14
C SER A 83 9.02 -4.94 -30.56
N PRO A 84 9.94 -5.31 -31.47
CA PRO A 84 11.02 -4.42 -31.91
C PRO A 84 10.52 -3.08 -32.45
N ALA A 85 9.41 -3.10 -33.19
CA ALA A 85 8.75 -1.93 -33.77
C ALA A 85 8.09 -0.98 -32.74
N ARG A 86 8.06 -1.35 -31.46
CA ARG A 86 7.54 -0.50 -30.37
C ARG A 86 8.64 -0.09 -29.39
N THR A 87 9.71 -0.87 -29.26
CA THR A 87 10.87 -0.52 -28.43
C THR A 87 11.84 0.47 -29.08
N GLU A 88 11.78 0.63 -30.41
CA GLU A 88 12.39 1.76 -31.13
C GLU A 88 11.26 2.76 -31.42
N PRO A 89 11.08 3.80 -30.58
CA PRO A 89 10.14 4.86 -30.88
C PRO A 89 10.51 5.46 -32.23
N ASP A 90 9.51 5.75 -33.06
CA ASP A 90 9.73 6.55 -34.27
C ASP A 90 10.48 7.83 -33.85
N PRO A 91 11.55 8.29 -34.54
CA PRO A 91 12.38 9.40 -34.09
C PRO A 91 11.64 10.72 -33.82
N GLY A 92 10.37 10.82 -34.20
CA GLY A 92 9.47 11.94 -33.90
C GLY A 92 8.42 11.70 -32.80
N ASP A 93 8.32 10.50 -32.20
CA ASP A 93 7.36 10.20 -31.12
C ASP A 93 8.03 10.29 -29.74
N GLU A 94 8.26 11.53 -29.30
CA GLU A 94 8.85 11.86 -28.00
C GLU A 94 8.03 11.28 -26.81
N SER A 95 6.72 11.15 -26.97
CA SER A 95 5.84 10.60 -25.94
C SER A 95 6.07 9.10 -25.74
N SER A 96 6.21 8.34 -26.82
CA SER A 96 6.57 6.92 -26.75
C SER A 96 7.97 6.72 -26.18
N ALA A 97 8.96 7.51 -26.64
CA ALA A 97 10.33 7.44 -26.12
C ALA A 97 10.40 7.72 -24.62
N PHE A 98 9.66 8.73 -24.15
CA PHE A 98 9.57 9.06 -22.73
C PHE A 98 8.97 7.91 -21.91
N LEU A 99 7.84 7.36 -22.36
CA LEU A 99 7.16 6.25 -21.68
C LEU A 99 8.07 5.03 -21.56
N VAL A 100 8.74 4.65 -22.66
CA VAL A 100 9.71 3.54 -22.67
C VAL A 100 10.82 3.78 -21.66
N GLY A 101 11.40 4.99 -21.64
CA GLY A 101 12.42 5.36 -20.68
C GLY A 101 11.96 5.21 -19.22
N GLN A 102 10.73 5.61 -18.90
CA GLN A 102 10.17 5.44 -17.56
C GLN A 102 9.95 3.95 -17.23
N MET A 103 9.38 3.19 -18.16
CA MET A 103 9.13 1.76 -17.97
C MET A 103 10.41 0.98 -17.72
N THR A 104 11.48 1.26 -18.48
CA THR A 104 12.81 0.66 -18.28
C THR A 104 13.38 1.00 -16.90
N ARG A 105 13.24 2.25 -16.43
CA ARG A 105 13.68 2.64 -15.08
C ARG A 105 12.90 1.90 -13.99
N VAL A 106 11.59 1.74 -14.15
CA VAL A 106 10.76 0.96 -13.22
C VAL A 106 11.20 -0.51 -13.21
N GLU A 107 11.39 -1.11 -14.39
CA GLU A 107 11.87 -2.50 -14.52
C GLU A 107 13.22 -2.71 -13.83
N GLN A 108 14.18 -1.81 -14.10
CA GLN A 108 15.50 -1.85 -13.49
C GLN A 108 15.37 -1.79 -11.97
N ARG A 109 14.62 -0.82 -11.45
CA ARG A 109 14.50 -0.64 -10.01
C ARG A 109 13.79 -1.81 -9.32
N VAL A 110 12.76 -2.38 -9.95
CA VAL A 110 12.05 -3.56 -9.45
C VAL A 110 12.98 -4.78 -9.43
N SER A 111 13.83 -4.93 -10.45
CA SER A 111 14.82 -6.01 -10.54
C SER A 111 15.91 -5.88 -9.48
N GLU A 112 16.44 -4.67 -9.27
CA GLU A 112 17.38 -4.37 -8.18
C GLU A 112 16.75 -4.67 -6.82
N PHE A 113 15.49 -4.30 -6.61
CA PHE A 113 14.79 -4.59 -5.37
C PHE A 113 14.63 -6.10 -5.13
N ALA A 114 14.32 -6.88 -6.17
CA ALA A 114 14.22 -8.33 -6.07
C ALA A 114 15.54 -8.93 -5.61
N ALA A 115 16.66 -8.47 -6.20
CA ALA A 115 18.01 -8.88 -5.80
C ALA A 115 18.34 -8.45 -4.35
N GLU A 116 18.06 -7.20 -3.96
CA GLU A 116 18.28 -6.66 -2.60
C GLU A 116 17.54 -7.46 -1.51
N THR A 117 16.38 -8.02 -1.84
CA THR A 117 15.48 -8.68 -0.89
C THR A 117 15.48 -10.20 -0.99
N GLY A 118 16.26 -10.78 -1.91
CA GLY A 118 16.28 -12.22 -2.15
C GLY A 118 14.93 -12.76 -2.68
N MET A 119 14.12 -11.91 -3.30
CA MET A 119 12.87 -12.35 -3.93
C MET A 119 13.17 -12.98 -5.28
N ALA A 120 12.60 -14.16 -5.54
CA ALA A 120 12.78 -14.89 -6.80
C ALA A 120 12.27 -14.11 -8.02
N ALA A 121 11.19 -13.34 -7.85
CA ALA A 121 10.69 -12.46 -8.91
C ALA A 121 9.84 -11.34 -8.34
N VAL A 122 10.08 -10.11 -8.79
CA VAL A 122 9.13 -9.00 -8.63
C VAL A 122 8.78 -8.50 -10.02
N THR A 123 7.48 -8.51 -10.34
CA THR A 123 6.97 -8.05 -11.64
C THR A 123 6.30 -6.69 -11.49
N PHE A 124 6.08 -5.99 -12.58
CA PHE A 124 5.24 -4.79 -12.56
C PHE A 124 4.34 -4.69 -13.80
N ALA A 125 3.17 -4.09 -13.67
CA ALA A 125 2.28 -3.89 -14.80
C ALA A 125 1.67 -2.50 -14.77
N LEU A 126 1.31 -2.01 -15.95
CA LEU A 126 0.47 -0.83 -16.08
C LEU A 126 -0.98 -1.18 -15.88
N THR A 127 -1.69 -0.31 -15.17
CA THR A 127 -3.11 -0.49 -14.88
C THR A 127 -3.90 0.76 -15.22
N GLY A 128 -5.13 0.54 -15.69
CA GLY A 128 -6.11 1.58 -15.96
C GLY A 128 -6.05 2.11 -17.39
N GLY A 129 -7.19 2.13 -18.07
CA GLY A 129 -7.49 3.12 -19.12
C GLY A 129 -7.84 4.48 -18.50
N ARG A 130 -7.98 5.53 -19.33
CA ARG A 130 -8.28 6.94 -18.93
C ARG A 130 -9.50 7.14 -18.01
N ILE A 131 -10.25 6.08 -17.70
CA ILE A 131 -11.39 6.07 -16.77
C ILE A 131 -11.10 5.11 -15.58
N GLY A 132 -10.78 5.67 -14.41
CA GLY A 132 -10.65 4.95 -13.13
C GLY A 132 -9.21 4.88 -12.58
N SER A 133 -8.70 3.68 -12.25
CA SER A 133 -7.40 3.33 -11.61
C SER A 133 -6.11 3.89 -12.24
N TRP A 134 -6.24 4.92 -13.08
CA TRP A 134 -5.19 5.69 -13.74
C TRP A 134 -4.10 6.20 -12.80
N GLU A 135 -4.46 6.45 -11.54
CA GLU A 135 -3.58 7.03 -10.51
C GLU A 135 -3.22 6.03 -9.41
N ASP A 136 -3.74 4.81 -9.46
CA ASP A 136 -3.53 3.84 -8.40
C ASP A 136 -2.11 3.28 -8.53
N ALA A 137 -1.35 3.33 -7.44
CA ALA A 137 -0.22 2.44 -7.22
C ALA A 137 -0.65 1.37 -6.22
N SER A 138 -0.20 0.13 -6.43
CA SER A 138 -0.40 -0.93 -5.45
C SER A 138 0.58 -2.06 -5.62
N SER A 139 0.87 -2.73 -4.53
CA SER A 139 1.77 -3.89 -4.49
C SER A 139 1.12 -5.09 -3.83
N VAL A 140 1.58 -6.28 -4.20
CA VAL A 140 1.20 -7.54 -3.57
C VAL A 140 2.36 -8.52 -3.60
N GLY A 141 2.59 -9.18 -2.47
CA GLY A 141 3.63 -10.20 -2.32
C GLY A 141 3.05 -11.50 -1.76
N SER A 142 3.59 -12.62 -2.22
CA SER A 142 3.27 -13.96 -1.74
C SER A 142 4.49 -14.86 -1.92
N GLY A 143 5.06 -15.35 -0.82
CA GLY A 143 6.27 -16.17 -0.93
C GLY A 143 7.50 -15.30 -1.15
N ASP A 144 8.32 -15.75 -2.07
CA ASP A 144 9.48 -15.09 -2.68
C ASP A 144 9.09 -14.29 -3.93
N ARG A 145 7.80 -14.13 -4.22
CA ARG A 145 7.31 -13.41 -5.41
C ARG A 145 6.50 -12.16 -5.06
N GLY A 146 6.62 -11.15 -5.91
CA GLY A 146 5.96 -9.86 -5.76
C GLY A 146 5.43 -9.31 -7.08
N HIS A 147 4.50 -8.38 -6.97
CA HIS A 147 3.96 -7.63 -8.10
C HIS A 147 3.67 -6.18 -7.69
N VAL A 148 3.99 -5.24 -8.57
CA VAL A 148 3.67 -3.82 -8.46
C VAL A 148 2.78 -3.40 -9.64
N ALA A 149 1.58 -2.94 -9.35
CA ALA A 149 0.68 -2.35 -10.32
C ALA A 149 0.80 -0.82 -10.26
N LEU A 150 1.10 -0.19 -11.39
CA LEU A 150 1.22 1.26 -11.52
C LEU A 150 0.16 1.79 -12.49
N GLY A 151 -0.58 2.81 -12.06
CA GLY A 151 -1.45 3.58 -12.93
C GLY A 151 -0.66 4.31 -14.01
N TYR A 152 -1.22 4.44 -15.23
CA TYR A 152 -0.56 5.11 -16.35
C TYR A 152 -0.14 6.55 -16.03
N ARG A 153 -0.88 7.25 -15.16
CA ARG A 153 -0.58 8.62 -14.72
C ARG A 153 0.85 8.79 -14.22
N TRP A 154 1.39 7.80 -13.51
CA TRP A 154 2.72 7.90 -12.90
C TRP A 154 3.85 7.97 -13.94
N LEU A 155 3.55 7.63 -15.20
CA LEU A 155 4.49 7.64 -16.30
C LEU A 155 4.30 8.85 -17.23
N GLU A 156 3.36 9.75 -16.94
CA GLU A 156 3.18 10.97 -17.70
C GLU A 156 4.29 11.99 -17.36
N PRO A 157 4.73 12.84 -18.31
CA PRO A 157 5.82 13.80 -18.08
C PRO A 157 5.62 14.70 -16.86
N ASP A 158 4.39 15.16 -16.63
CA ASP A 158 4.02 16.04 -15.51
C ASP A 158 4.05 15.36 -14.13
N ARG A 159 4.19 14.03 -14.09
CA ARG A 159 4.10 13.20 -12.88
C ARG A 159 5.29 12.29 -12.64
N SER A 160 6.11 12.07 -13.66
CA SER A 160 7.30 11.23 -13.59
C SER A 160 8.31 11.62 -12.48
N ALA A 161 8.30 12.88 -12.04
CA ALA A 161 9.13 13.34 -10.92
C ALA A 161 8.75 12.68 -9.58
N GLU A 162 7.49 12.27 -9.42
CA GLU A 162 6.96 11.64 -8.20
C GLU A 162 7.08 10.11 -8.23
N LEU A 163 7.22 9.52 -9.43
CA LEU A 163 7.28 8.08 -9.66
C LEU A 163 8.30 7.36 -8.78
N PRO A 164 9.54 7.85 -8.58
CA PRO A 164 10.51 7.17 -7.71
C PRO A 164 10.00 7.00 -6.27
N TYR A 165 9.36 8.04 -5.71
CA TYR A 165 8.82 7.98 -4.35
C TYR A 165 7.67 6.99 -4.24
N ILE A 166 6.72 7.03 -5.18
CA ILE A 166 5.58 6.12 -5.20
C ILE A 166 6.03 4.67 -5.40
N LEU A 167 7.00 4.44 -6.30
CA LEU A 167 7.56 3.11 -6.51
C LEU A 167 8.24 2.58 -5.23
N GLU A 168 9.08 3.38 -4.58
CA GLU A 168 9.72 2.97 -3.32
C GLU A 168 8.72 2.74 -2.18
N HIS A 169 7.60 3.48 -2.17
CA HIS A 169 6.51 3.24 -1.24
C HIS A 169 5.89 1.85 -1.45
N GLU A 170 5.59 1.49 -2.70
CA GLU A 170 5.04 0.17 -3.02
C GLU A 170 6.04 -0.96 -2.77
N LEU A 171 7.31 -0.75 -3.10
CA LEU A 171 8.38 -1.71 -2.80
C LEU A 171 8.56 -1.88 -1.28
N ALA A 172 8.35 -0.82 -0.48
CA ALA A 172 8.40 -0.92 0.97
C ALA A 172 7.31 -1.85 1.54
N HIS A 173 6.12 -1.91 0.95
CA HIS A 173 5.09 -2.89 1.34
C HIS A 173 5.55 -4.33 1.11
N LEU A 174 6.21 -4.59 -0.03
CA LEU A 174 6.79 -5.92 -0.32
C LEU A 174 7.88 -6.28 0.68
N ARG A 175 8.83 -5.36 0.92
CA ARG A 175 9.95 -5.57 1.86
C ARG A 175 9.47 -5.87 3.27
N ARG A 176 8.42 -5.16 3.71
CA ARG A 176 7.82 -5.33 5.04
C ARG A 176 6.86 -6.51 5.11
N GLN A 177 6.60 -7.19 3.99
CA GLN A 177 5.64 -8.28 3.86
C GLN A 177 4.25 -7.90 4.38
N ASP A 178 3.81 -6.69 4.09
CA ASP A 178 2.57 -6.13 4.65
C ASP A 178 1.34 -6.95 4.25
N GLY A 179 1.35 -7.60 3.09
CA GLY A 179 0.27 -8.53 2.68
C GLY A 179 0.08 -9.69 3.67
N ARG A 180 1.17 -10.32 4.12
CA ARG A 180 1.13 -11.41 5.11
C ARG A 180 0.74 -10.91 6.49
N LYS A 181 1.31 -9.79 6.92
CA LYS A 181 1.01 -9.20 8.23
C LYS A 181 -0.44 -8.75 8.32
N ARG A 182 -0.97 -8.10 7.27
CA ARG A 182 -2.39 -7.74 7.12
C ARG A 182 -3.28 -8.97 7.15
N LEU A 183 -2.88 -10.07 6.50
CA LEU A 183 -3.65 -11.32 6.55
C LEU A 183 -3.72 -11.88 7.98
N ALA A 184 -2.59 -11.99 8.68
CA ALA A 184 -2.55 -12.48 10.06
C ALA A 184 -3.38 -11.60 11.00
N ALA A 185 -3.23 -10.28 10.91
CA ALA A 185 -4.02 -9.33 11.70
C ALA A 185 -5.52 -9.40 11.35
N GLY A 186 -5.86 -9.58 10.07
CA GLY A 186 -7.25 -9.74 9.62
C GLY A 186 -7.88 -11.02 10.14
N THR A 187 -7.16 -12.14 10.10
CA THR A 187 -7.58 -13.41 10.70
C THR A 187 -7.86 -13.25 12.19
N ALA A 188 -6.93 -12.65 12.94
CA ALA A 188 -7.12 -12.39 14.37
C ALA A 188 -8.34 -11.48 14.63
N SER A 189 -8.52 -10.43 13.81
CA SER A 189 -9.65 -9.50 13.92
C SER A 189 -10.98 -10.17 13.65
N VAL A 190 -11.06 -11.05 12.64
CA VAL A 190 -12.29 -11.82 12.32
C VAL A 190 -12.63 -12.79 13.45
N THR A 191 -11.65 -13.52 13.98
CA THR A 191 -11.86 -14.42 15.12
C THR A 191 -12.34 -13.65 16.34
N ALA A 192 -11.67 -12.54 16.68
CA ALA A 192 -12.04 -11.70 17.82
C ALA A 192 -13.44 -11.11 17.64
N ALA A 193 -13.76 -10.60 16.44
CA ALA A 193 -15.08 -10.10 16.12
C ALA A 193 -16.16 -11.17 16.32
N ALA A 194 -15.92 -12.40 15.85
CA ALA A 194 -16.85 -13.51 16.02
C ALA A 194 -17.08 -13.89 17.49
N LEU A 195 -16.00 -13.92 18.29
CA LEU A 195 -16.10 -14.18 19.73
C LEU A 195 -16.87 -13.07 20.46
N CYS A 196 -16.50 -11.80 20.26
CA CYS A 196 -17.17 -10.67 20.88
C CYS A 196 -18.66 -10.65 20.53
N ALA A 197 -18.97 -10.87 19.27
CA ALA A 197 -20.32 -10.86 18.78
C ALA A 197 -21.14 -12.01 19.44
N GLY A 198 -20.57 -13.20 19.58
CA GLY A 198 -21.28 -14.37 20.10
C GLY A 198 -21.41 -14.42 21.62
N GLN A 199 -20.47 -13.83 22.37
CA GLN A 199 -20.43 -13.92 23.85
C GLN A 199 -21.01 -12.70 24.55
N LEU A 200 -20.98 -11.52 23.91
CA LEU A 200 -21.33 -10.28 24.60
C LEU A 200 -22.81 -9.91 24.40
N PRO A 201 -23.41 -9.15 25.34
CA PRO A 201 -24.63 -8.38 25.08
C PRO A 201 -24.50 -7.53 23.82
N ILE A 202 -25.62 -7.22 23.16
CA ILE A 202 -25.61 -6.50 21.85
C ILE A 202 -24.86 -5.16 21.94
N ALA A 203 -25.08 -4.40 23.01
CA ALA A 203 -24.41 -3.11 23.22
C ALA A 203 -22.88 -3.27 23.37
N ASP A 204 -22.45 -4.23 24.19
CA ASP A 204 -21.03 -4.52 24.43
C ASP A 204 -20.35 -5.10 23.19
N ALA A 205 -21.05 -5.96 22.44
CA ALA A 205 -20.60 -6.47 21.16
C ALA A 205 -20.40 -5.33 20.14
N ALA A 206 -21.36 -4.41 20.02
CA ALA A 206 -21.26 -3.27 19.12
C ALA A 206 -20.06 -2.36 19.48
N LEU A 207 -19.84 -2.12 20.77
CA LEU A 207 -18.69 -1.36 21.26
C LEU A 207 -17.37 -2.08 20.95
N ALA A 208 -17.28 -3.39 21.22
CA ALA A 208 -16.10 -4.20 20.94
C ALA A 208 -15.76 -4.23 19.44
N LEU A 209 -16.76 -4.42 18.58
CA LEU A 209 -16.60 -4.39 17.12
C LEU A 209 -16.13 -3.02 16.62
N SER A 210 -16.64 -1.94 17.21
CA SER A 210 -16.17 -0.57 16.92
C SER A 210 -14.69 -0.40 17.30
N GLY A 211 -14.28 -0.91 18.48
CA GLY A 211 -12.89 -0.93 18.90
C GLY A 211 -11.98 -1.72 17.96
N ILE A 212 -12.41 -2.90 17.51
CA ILE A 212 -11.69 -3.71 16.52
C ILE A 212 -11.54 -2.94 15.20
N ALA A 213 -12.61 -2.28 14.73
CA ALA A 213 -12.56 -1.49 13.49
C ALA A 213 -11.58 -0.31 13.58
N VAL A 214 -11.56 0.39 14.72
CA VAL A 214 -10.60 1.49 14.97
C VAL A 214 -9.16 0.96 15.03
N ALA A 215 -8.93 -0.15 15.75
CA ALA A 215 -7.62 -0.78 15.84
C ALA A 215 -7.12 -1.24 14.45
N TRP A 216 -8.01 -1.79 13.64
CA TRP A 216 -7.72 -2.17 12.26
C TRP A 216 -7.32 -0.96 11.41
N ALA A 217 -8.08 0.13 11.45
CA ALA A 217 -7.74 1.36 10.72
C ALA A 217 -6.38 1.93 11.17
N ALA A 218 -6.13 1.99 12.48
CA ALA A 218 -4.86 2.44 13.03
C ALA A 218 -3.68 1.55 12.57
N TYR A 219 -3.88 0.23 12.54
CA TYR A 219 -2.90 -0.72 12.02
C TYR A 219 -2.60 -0.48 10.54
N GLN A 220 -3.62 -0.25 9.71
CA GLN A 220 -3.42 0.09 8.30
C GLN A 220 -2.64 1.39 8.14
N TRP A 221 -3.01 2.43 8.89
CA TRP A 221 -2.34 3.72 8.84
C TRP A 221 -0.88 3.63 9.23
N TRP A 222 -0.57 2.83 10.26
CA TRP A 222 0.81 2.58 10.65
C TRP A 222 1.62 1.96 9.52
N GLY A 223 1.05 0.98 8.80
CA GLY A 223 1.68 0.37 7.62
C GLY A 223 2.01 1.39 6.53
N GLU A 224 1.04 2.22 6.15
CA GLU A 224 1.22 3.26 5.15
C GLU A 224 2.30 4.29 5.57
N LEU A 225 2.26 4.77 6.81
CA LEU A 225 3.24 5.74 7.33
C LEU A 225 4.64 5.13 7.44
N ALA A 226 4.75 3.83 7.73
CA ALA A 226 6.03 3.13 7.74
C ALA A 226 6.60 2.98 6.32
N CYS A 227 5.76 2.72 5.32
CA CYS A 227 6.17 2.71 3.91
C CYS A 227 6.60 4.11 3.43
N ASP A 228 5.85 5.16 3.81
CA ASP A 228 6.25 6.55 3.54
C ASP A 228 7.63 6.88 4.10
N ARG A 229 7.92 6.41 5.33
CA ARG A 229 9.23 6.60 5.94
C ARG A 229 10.34 5.90 5.14
N VAL A 230 10.11 4.68 4.67
CA VAL A 230 11.09 3.94 3.84
C VAL A 230 11.32 4.66 2.51
N ALA A 231 10.25 5.06 1.82
CA ALA A 231 10.35 5.80 0.56
C ALA A 231 11.07 7.14 0.75
N ASN A 232 10.74 7.88 1.80
CA ASN A 232 11.42 9.13 2.16
C ASN A 232 12.91 8.94 2.44
N ASN A 233 13.30 7.87 3.13
CA ASN A 233 14.70 7.57 3.40
C ASN A 233 15.49 7.26 2.12
N ARG A 234 14.83 6.73 1.08
CA ARG A 234 15.47 6.37 -0.18
C ARG A 234 15.48 7.52 -1.19
N CYS A 235 14.37 8.22 -1.35
CA CYS A 235 14.18 9.28 -2.35
C CYS A 235 14.49 10.69 -1.82
N GLY A 236 14.68 10.84 -0.52
CA GLY A 236 14.86 12.13 0.13
C GLY A 236 13.55 12.86 0.45
N ARG A 237 13.66 13.81 1.37
CA ARG A 237 12.52 14.56 1.92
C ARG A 237 11.87 15.51 0.92
N GLU A 238 12.66 16.15 0.06
CA GLU A 238 12.14 17.10 -0.92
C GLU A 238 11.18 16.41 -1.90
N THR A 239 11.59 15.28 -2.45
CA THR A 239 10.77 14.41 -3.32
C THR A 239 9.48 13.98 -2.62
N ALA A 240 9.59 13.53 -1.35
CA ALA A 240 8.44 13.09 -0.57
C ALA A 240 7.44 14.23 -0.30
N VAL A 241 7.92 15.41 0.09
CA VAL A 241 7.08 16.59 0.36
C VAL A 241 6.43 17.12 -0.91
N ALA A 242 7.17 17.15 -2.04
CA ALA A 242 6.65 17.54 -3.33
C ALA A 242 5.49 16.63 -3.75
N CYS A 243 5.70 15.30 -3.67
CA CYS A 243 4.69 14.30 -3.97
C CYS A 243 3.39 14.52 -3.17
N TRP A 244 3.51 14.67 -1.84
CA TRP A 244 2.32 14.89 -1.01
C TRP A 244 1.67 16.26 -1.16
N ARG A 245 2.42 17.29 -1.55
CA ARG A 245 1.86 18.60 -1.85
C ARG A 245 0.98 18.53 -3.09
N GLN A 246 1.49 17.93 -4.17
CA GLN A 246 0.76 17.79 -5.42
C GLN A 246 -0.51 16.93 -5.27
N GLU A 247 -0.45 15.87 -4.44
CA GLU A 247 -1.63 15.05 -4.10
C GLU A 247 -2.67 15.82 -3.26
N LEU A 248 -2.23 16.69 -2.34
CA LEU A 248 -3.12 17.55 -1.57
C LEU A 248 -3.81 18.59 -2.45
N ASP A 249 -3.05 19.25 -3.32
CA ASP A 249 -3.56 20.27 -4.24
C ASP A 249 -4.61 19.65 -5.17
N ARG A 250 -4.35 18.43 -5.67
CA ARG A 250 -5.31 17.67 -6.46
C ARG A 250 -6.58 17.32 -5.68
N ARG A 251 -6.46 16.79 -4.46
CA ARG A 251 -7.63 16.49 -3.62
C ARG A 251 -8.42 17.75 -3.24
N SER A 252 -7.77 18.91 -3.22
CA SER A 252 -8.43 20.18 -2.96
C SER A 252 -9.30 20.64 -4.14
N ALA A 253 -8.97 20.21 -5.37
CA ALA A 253 -9.74 20.50 -6.59
C ALA A 253 -11.00 19.64 -6.75
N VAL A 254 -11.16 18.56 -5.97
CA VAL A 254 -12.35 17.70 -5.99
C VAL A 254 -13.50 18.38 -5.24
N PRO A 255 -14.75 18.37 -5.77
CA PRO A 255 -15.91 18.91 -5.08
C PRO A 255 -16.06 18.38 -3.65
N LEU A 256 -16.47 19.25 -2.72
CA LEU A 256 -16.47 18.98 -1.28
C LEU A 256 -17.19 17.67 -0.90
N LEU A 257 -18.38 17.42 -1.46
CA LEU A 257 -19.18 16.22 -1.16
C LEU A 257 -18.47 14.93 -1.60
N LEU A 258 -17.91 14.92 -2.81
CA LEU A 258 -17.14 13.78 -3.31
C LEU A 258 -15.88 13.57 -2.48
N ARG A 259 -15.22 14.67 -2.08
CA ARG A 259 -14.05 14.62 -1.20
C ARG A 259 -14.38 14.00 0.15
N TRP A 260 -15.53 14.33 0.75
CA TRP A 260 -16.01 13.69 1.98
C TRP A 260 -16.27 12.20 1.79
N GLY A 261 -16.98 11.82 0.73
CA GLY A 261 -17.25 10.41 0.42
C GLY A 261 -15.96 9.60 0.24
N PHE A 262 -15.02 10.10 -0.56
CA PHE A 262 -13.73 9.46 -0.76
C PHE A 262 -12.88 9.43 0.51
N SER A 263 -12.93 10.48 1.32
CA SER A 263 -12.20 10.52 2.60
C SER A 263 -12.75 9.48 3.56
N LEU A 264 -14.07 9.40 3.76
CA LEU A 264 -14.69 8.42 4.66
C LEU A 264 -14.36 6.98 4.26
N LEU A 265 -14.48 6.65 2.97
CA LEU A 265 -14.11 5.32 2.46
C LEU A 265 -12.60 5.07 2.54
N GLY A 266 -11.79 6.11 2.32
CA GLY A 266 -10.33 6.03 2.36
C GLY A 266 -9.77 5.84 3.76
N LEU A 267 -10.37 6.47 4.78
CA LEU A 267 -9.89 6.46 6.18
C LEU A 267 -9.79 5.06 6.78
N ILE A 268 -10.54 4.08 6.28
CA ILE A 268 -10.43 2.70 6.75
C ILE A 268 -9.07 2.08 6.36
N SER A 269 -8.49 2.51 5.25
CA SER A 269 -7.32 1.87 4.63
C SER A 269 -6.09 2.76 4.56
N HIS A 270 -6.26 4.08 4.55
CA HIS A 270 -5.16 5.03 4.39
C HIS A 270 -5.30 6.20 5.38
N PRO A 271 -4.19 6.67 5.95
CA PRO A 271 -4.20 7.87 6.77
C PRO A 271 -4.52 9.10 5.92
N PRO A 272 -5.07 10.18 6.52
CA PRO A 272 -5.25 11.44 5.83
C PRO A 272 -3.94 11.93 5.19
N THR A 273 -3.98 12.44 3.96
CA THR A 273 -2.79 12.93 3.24
C THR A 273 -2.01 13.98 4.04
N ARG A 274 -2.71 14.82 4.80
CA ARG A 274 -2.09 15.79 5.72
C ARG A 274 -1.25 15.11 6.80
N LEU A 275 -1.73 14.00 7.37
CA LEU A 275 -0.99 13.22 8.37
C LEU A 275 0.29 12.61 7.76
N ARG A 276 0.19 12.08 6.53
CA ARG A 276 1.35 11.55 5.78
C ARG A 276 2.41 12.63 5.59
N ARG A 277 2.01 13.84 5.18
CA ARG A 277 2.92 14.99 5.01
C ARG A 277 3.58 15.43 6.31
N VAL A 278 2.81 15.59 7.41
CA VAL A 278 3.35 16.10 8.69
C VAL A 278 4.40 15.17 9.30
N ARG A 279 4.24 13.85 9.14
CA ARG A 279 5.21 12.85 9.61
C ARG A 279 6.57 12.95 8.91
N LEU A 280 6.61 13.46 7.68
CA LEU A 280 7.84 13.70 6.93
C LEU A 280 8.55 14.99 7.37
N THR A 281 7.81 15.90 8.02
CA THR A 281 8.31 17.21 8.47
C THR A 281 8.77 17.25 9.92
N SER A 282 8.70 16.15 10.69
CA SER A 282 9.00 16.23 12.14
C SER A 282 10.45 16.68 12.42
N ALA A 283 10.58 17.72 13.25
CA ALA A 283 11.76 18.53 13.56
C ALA A 283 13.00 17.77 14.08
N ARG A 284 12.88 16.49 14.44
CA ARG A 284 14.00 15.70 14.98
C ARG A 284 15.12 15.48 13.97
N ALA A 285 14.82 15.49 12.67
CA ALA A 285 15.83 15.39 11.61
C ALA A 285 16.55 16.73 11.32
N GLU A 286 15.92 17.87 11.62
CA GLU A 286 16.56 19.19 11.52
C GLU A 286 17.56 19.37 12.68
N SER A 287 17.19 18.97 13.91
CA SER A 287 18.10 19.07 15.06
C SER A 287 19.36 18.20 14.91
N THR A 288 19.29 17.05 14.23
CA THR A 288 20.49 16.21 13.98
C THR A 288 21.38 16.79 12.89
N ARG A 289 20.81 17.44 11.87
CA ARG A 289 21.60 18.09 10.80
C ARG A 289 22.21 19.41 11.26
N GLU A 290 21.53 20.18 12.10
CA GLU A 290 22.08 21.38 12.73
C GLU A 290 23.19 21.02 13.72
N ALA A 291 23.00 20.00 14.56
CA ALA A 291 24.06 19.51 15.45
C ALA A 291 25.27 18.98 14.67
N ALA A 292 25.08 18.27 13.56
CA ALA A 292 26.17 17.78 12.71
C ALA A 292 26.91 18.92 11.98
N ARG A 293 26.20 19.94 11.50
CA ARG A 293 26.82 21.14 10.91
C ARG A 293 27.58 21.97 11.95
N ALA A 294 27.04 22.11 13.16
CA ALA A 294 27.72 22.76 14.26
C ALA A 294 29.00 22.00 14.66
N GLY A 295 28.95 20.67 14.73
CA GLY A 295 30.12 19.83 14.98
C GLY A 295 31.20 19.95 13.89
N ALA A 296 30.81 19.99 12.61
CA ALA A 296 31.74 20.17 11.50
C ALA A 296 32.39 21.57 11.49
N ALA A 297 31.64 22.61 11.84
CA ALA A 297 32.17 23.97 11.96
C ALA A 297 33.18 24.10 13.13
N VAL A 298 32.90 23.45 14.27
CA VAL A 298 33.83 23.39 15.41
C VAL A 298 35.10 22.61 15.06
N ALA A 299 34.97 21.46 14.37
CA ALA A 299 36.13 20.68 13.92
C ALA A 299 36.99 21.45 12.90
N ALA A 300 36.37 22.21 11.98
CA ALA A 300 37.09 23.10 11.06
C ALA A 300 37.79 24.25 11.80
N HIS A 301 37.14 24.82 12.82
CA HIS A 301 37.73 25.88 13.63
C HIS A 301 38.92 25.40 14.48
N LEU A 302 38.87 24.19 15.03
CA LEU A 302 39.97 23.60 15.79
C LEU A 302 41.18 23.25 14.91
N ARG A 303 40.97 22.85 13.65
CA ARG A 303 42.07 22.60 12.69
C ARG A 303 42.87 23.85 12.35
N SER A 304 42.21 25.02 12.30
CA SER A 304 42.84 26.31 12.00
C SER A 304 43.77 26.84 13.11
N ARG A 305 43.74 26.28 14.33
CA ARG A 305 44.55 26.76 15.47
C ARG A 305 45.84 25.97 15.72
N GLY A 306 46.09 24.89 14.98
CA GLY A 306 47.22 23.99 15.21
C GLY A 306 48.48 24.24 14.37
N GLU A 307 48.51 25.22 13.47
CA GLU A 307 49.60 25.42 12.49
C GLU A 307 50.57 26.56 12.83
N HIS A 308 50.78 26.84 14.13
CA HIS A 308 51.87 27.72 14.57
C HIS A 308 52.66 27.04 15.68
N THR A 309 53.58 26.15 15.28
CA THR A 309 54.77 25.83 16.07
C THR A 309 55.96 25.85 15.13
N GLU A 310 56.81 26.84 15.41
CA GLU A 310 58.23 27.08 15.10
C GLU A 310 58.99 26.09 14.20
#